data_AF-A0A0C3JA46-F1
#
_entry.id   AF-A0A0C3JA46-F1
#
_cell.length_a   1.000
_cell.length_b   1.000
_cell.length_c   1.000
_cell.angle_alpha   90.00
_cell.angle_beta   90.00
_cell.angle_gamma   90.00
#
_symmetry.space_group_name_H-M   'P 1'
#
loop_
_entity.id
_entity.type
_entity.pdbx_description
1 polymer ?
#
loop_
_entity_poly.entity_id
_entity_poly.type
_entity_poly.pdbx_seq_one_letter_code
_entity_poly.pdbx_strand_id
1 'polypeptide(L)'
;FIQKYQCGATQCFAIAHIWHERFAYHPSEFVRLGCNFHIPKVFTHGFKELNHFLLKEISKEHCWLIDEKVFIVVVYVKAMLDEHYKIVACKEPIILSHANDCQNPTACQEDWHAVWWNGMGHFLLNGRNPL
;
A
#
# COMPACT_ATOMS: atom_id res chain seq x y z
N PHE A 1 8.72 26.89 -6.51
CA PHE A 1 9.09 26.87 -7.94
C PHE A 1 7.87 26.98 -8.87
N ILE A 2 6.78 26.23 -8.67
CA ILE A 2 5.62 26.23 -9.59
C ILE A 2 4.67 27.44 -9.43
N GLN A 3 4.54 28.05 -8.24
CA GLN A 3 3.75 29.28 -8.06
C GLN A 3 4.32 30.51 -8.79
N LYS A 4 5.57 30.46 -9.25
CA LYS A 4 6.22 31.59 -9.95
C LYS A 4 5.98 31.59 -11.47
N TYR A 5 5.48 30.48 -12.03
CA TYR A 5 5.21 30.34 -13.46
C TYR A 5 3.70 30.21 -13.69
N GLN A 6 3.06 31.34 -14.03
CA GLN A 6 1.62 31.47 -14.31
C GLN A 6 1.18 30.86 -15.66
N CYS A 7 2.05 30.10 -16.35
CA CYS A 7 1.74 29.47 -17.62
C CYS A 7 1.30 28.01 -17.42
N GLY A 8 0.06 27.68 -17.81
CA GLY A 8 -0.47 26.32 -17.72
C GLY A 8 0.38 25.27 -18.44
N ALA A 9 1.01 25.62 -19.56
CA ALA A 9 1.89 24.70 -20.30
C ALA A 9 3.14 24.31 -19.49
N THR A 10 3.75 25.27 -18.79
CA THR A 10 4.91 25.00 -17.92
C THR A 10 4.52 24.14 -16.72
N GLN A 11 3.33 24.35 -16.17
CA GLN A 11 2.80 23.50 -15.10
C GLN A 11 2.57 22.07 -15.59
N CYS A 12 1.93 21.89 -16.75
CA CYS A 12 1.73 20.57 -17.35
C CYS A 12 3.06 19.85 -17.60
N PHE A 13 4.05 20.55 -18.14
CA PHE A 13 5.39 19.99 -18.36
C PHE A 13 6.06 19.56 -17.05
N ALA A 14 6.03 20.41 -16.01
CA ALA A 14 6.60 20.09 -14.71
C ALA A 14 5.91 18.87 -14.06
N ILE A 15 4.58 18.79 -14.14
CA ILE A 15 3.81 17.64 -13.62
C ILE A 15 4.18 16.36 -14.37
N ALA A 16 4.28 16.42 -15.71
CA ALA A 16 4.67 15.29 -16.52
C ALA A 16 6.09 14.81 -16.18
N HIS A 17 7.02 15.74 -15.96
CA HIS A 17 8.38 15.43 -15.56
C HIS A 17 8.44 14.78 -14.16
N ILE A 18 7.77 15.37 -13.16
CA ILE A 18 7.66 14.79 -11.80
C ILE A 18 7.08 13.37 -11.87
N TRP A 19 6.07 13.16 -12.71
CA TRP A 19 5.46 11.84 -12.90
C TRP A 19 6.39 10.83 -13.58
N HIS A 20 7.20 11.29 -14.54
CA HIS A 20 8.18 10.46 -15.22
C HIS A 20 9.25 9.98 -14.23
N GLU A 21 9.77 10.90 -13.42
CA GLU A 21 10.80 10.67 -12.39
C GLU A 21 10.23 10.13 -11.06
N ARG A 22 9.01 9.59 -11.05
CA ARG A 22 8.31 9.19 -9.80
C ARG A 22 9.09 8.25 -8.90
N PHE A 23 9.97 7.41 -9.47
CA PHE A 23 10.77 6.44 -8.73
C PHE A 23 12.05 7.04 -8.13
N ALA A 24 12.42 8.26 -8.51
CA ALA A 24 13.56 8.97 -7.93
C ALA A 24 13.19 9.70 -6.62
N TYR A 25 11.90 9.88 -6.34
CA TYR A 25 11.41 10.55 -5.15
C TYR A 25 11.07 9.57 -4.04
N HIS A 26 11.34 9.97 -2.80
CA HIS A 26 10.76 9.25 -1.66
C HIS A 26 9.23 9.45 -1.65
N PRO A 27 8.40 8.45 -1.26
CA PRO A 27 6.94 8.60 -1.24
C PRO A 27 6.44 9.81 -0.46
N SER A 28 7.09 10.14 0.66
CA SER A 28 6.78 11.34 1.45
C SER A 28 7.00 12.64 0.67
N GLU A 29 8.05 12.72 -0.15
CA GLU A 29 8.27 13.88 -1.01
C GLU A 29 7.20 13.96 -2.09
N PHE A 30 6.80 12.81 -2.63
CA PHE A 30 5.77 12.72 -3.66
C PHE A 30 4.39 13.14 -3.11
N VAL A 31 4.03 12.71 -1.90
CA VAL A 31 2.84 13.17 -1.17
C VAL A 31 2.88 14.69 -0.98
N ARG A 32 4.01 15.22 -0.49
CA ARG A 32 4.19 16.66 -0.28
C ARG A 32 4.01 17.46 -1.58
N LEU A 33 4.61 17.00 -2.69
CA LEU A 33 4.46 17.63 -3.99
C LEU A 33 2.99 17.61 -4.46
N GLY A 34 2.32 16.48 -4.29
CA GLY A 34 0.89 16.32 -4.59
C GLY A 34 0.01 17.28 -3.80
N CYS A 35 0.26 17.44 -2.50
CA CYS A 35 -0.43 18.40 -1.63
C CYS A 35 -0.15 19.84 -2.02
N ASN A 36 1.13 20.24 -2.07
CA ASN A 36 1.54 21.63 -2.28
C ASN A 36 1.06 22.20 -3.62
N PHE A 37 0.98 21.35 -4.65
CA PHE A 37 0.61 21.76 -6.00
C PHE A 37 -0.79 21.28 -6.41
N HIS A 38 -1.55 20.67 -5.50
CA HIS A 38 -2.89 20.15 -5.76
C HIS A 38 -2.94 19.23 -6.99
N ILE A 39 -2.04 18.24 -7.05
CA ILE A 39 -1.93 17.27 -8.15
C ILE A 39 -2.43 15.91 -7.64
N PRO A 40 -3.73 15.55 -7.82
CA PRO A 40 -4.31 14.37 -7.20
C PRO A 40 -3.59 13.07 -7.57
N LYS A 41 -3.21 12.93 -8.84
CA LYS A 41 -2.52 11.74 -9.35
C LYS A 41 -1.18 11.48 -8.63
N VAL A 42 -0.41 12.54 -8.39
CA VAL A 42 0.88 12.48 -7.67
C VAL A 42 0.65 12.16 -6.20
N PHE A 43 -0.30 12.85 -5.56
CA PHE A 43 -0.67 12.59 -4.17
C PHE A 43 -1.11 11.14 -3.97
N THR A 44 -2.06 10.66 -4.76
CA THR A 44 -2.60 9.29 -4.63
C THR A 44 -1.52 8.24 -4.82
N HIS A 45 -0.60 8.44 -5.77
CA HIS A 45 0.51 7.50 -5.96
C HIS A 45 1.44 7.50 -4.75
N GLY A 46 1.92 8.66 -4.32
CA GLY A 46 2.83 8.77 -3.17
C GLY A 46 2.19 8.22 -1.89
N PHE A 47 0.90 8.49 -1.69
CA PHE A 47 0.16 8.00 -0.52
C PHE A 47 0.01 6.48 -0.54
N LYS A 48 -0.27 5.87 -1.71
CA LYS A 48 -0.32 4.41 -1.87
C LYS A 48 1.05 3.79 -1.57
N GLU A 49 2.12 4.31 -2.15
CA GLU A 49 3.47 3.80 -1.89
C GLU A 49 3.85 3.93 -0.43
N LEU A 50 3.53 5.06 0.22
CA LEU A 50 3.78 5.25 1.64
C LEU A 50 3.06 4.20 2.51
N ASN A 51 1.92 3.66 2.06
CA ASN A 51 1.21 2.56 2.75
C ASN A 51 1.94 1.21 2.69
N HIS A 52 2.82 1.01 1.72
CA HIS A 52 3.65 -0.18 1.63
C HIS A 52 4.84 -0.15 2.60
N PHE A 53 5.38 1.03 2.93
CA PHE A 53 6.48 1.18 3.89
C PHE A 53 6.07 0.81 5.31
N LEU A 54 7.01 0.26 6.08
CA LEU A 54 6.82 0.05 7.51
C LEU A 54 6.83 1.40 8.25
N LEU A 55 6.01 1.56 9.29
CA LEU A 55 6.00 2.80 10.07
C LEU A 55 7.39 3.15 10.64
N LYS A 56 8.19 2.13 11.00
CA LYS A 56 9.56 2.29 11.48
C LYS A 56 10.54 2.85 10.44
N GLU A 57 10.21 2.73 9.16
CA GLU A 57 11.02 3.24 8.04
C GLU A 57 10.66 4.70 7.69
N ILE A 58 9.55 5.20 8.23
CA ILE A 58 9.17 6.61 8.10
C ILE A 58 9.86 7.40 9.20
N SER A 59 10.96 8.06 8.85
CA SER A 59 11.70 8.92 9.75
C SER A 59 10.91 10.17 10.16
N LYS A 60 11.38 10.86 11.20
CA LYS A 60 10.75 12.11 11.66
C LYS A 60 10.78 13.19 10.58
N GLU A 61 11.84 13.25 9.78
CA GLU A 61 11.98 14.17 8.65
C GLU A 61 10.91 13.90 7.58
N HIS A 62 10.61 12.62 7.31
CA HIS A 62 9.53 12.23 6.41
C HIS A 62 8.15 12.64 6.94
N CYS A 63 7.92 12.53 8.26
CA CYS A 63 6.68 13.00 8.88
C CYS A 63 6.52 14.51 8.75
N TRP A 64 7.61 15.26 8.95
CA TRP A 64 7.61 16.73 8.82
C TRP A 64 7.36 17.16 7.37
N LEU A 65 7.82 16.38 6.39
CA LEU A 65 7.60 16.65 4.97
C LEU A 65 6.13 16.56 4.54
N ILE A 66 5.36 15.60 5.07
CA ILE A 66 3.98 15.33 4.62
C ILE A 66 2.90 16.03 5.44
N ASP A 67 3.26 16.77 6.49
CA ASP A 67 2.37 17.33 7.51
C ASP A 67 1.80 16.26 8.46
N GLU A 68 1.62 16.67 9.73
CA GLU A 68 1.11 15.81 10.80
C GLU A 68 -0.26 15.23 10.46
N LYS A 69 -1.15 16.01 9.83
CA LYS A 69 -2.51 15.54 9.50
C LYS A 69 -2.45 14.38 8.50
N VAL A 70 -1.59 14.46 7.49
CA VAL A 70 -1.45 13.39 6.50
C VAL A 70 -0.80 12.17 7.14
N PHE A 71 0.21 12.37 8.00
CA PHE A 71 0.83 11.27 8.73
C PHE A 71 -0.17 10.53 9.63
N ILE A 72 -1.03 11.24 10.36
CA ILE A 72 -2.10 10.63 11.16
C ILE A 72 -3.02 9.75 10.30
N VAL A 73 -3.41 10.24 9.13
CA VAL A 73 -4.25 9.46 8.19
C VAL A 73 -3.51 8.22 7.70
N VAL A 74 -2.21 8.30 7.42
CA VAL A 74 -1.38 7.15 7.05
C VAL A 74 -1.35 6.09 8.15
N VAL A 75 -1.16 6.52 9.41
CA VAL A 75 -1.17 5.60 10.57
C VAL A 75 -2.54 4.92 10.71
N TYR A 76 -3.62 5.69 10.60
CA TYR A 76 -4.97 5.15 10.70
C TYR A 76 -5.30 4.14 9.58
N VAL A 77 -4.98 4.49 8.34
CA VAL A 77 -5.18 3.60 7.18
C VAL A 77 -4.36 2.32 7.34
N LYS A 78 -3.11 2.41 7.80
CA LYS A 78 -2.31 1.21 8.08
C LYS A 78 -2.93 0.32 9.16
N ALA A 79 -3.37 0.90 10.27
CA ALA A 79 -4.03 0.14 11.33
C ALA A 79 -5.29 -0.58 10.82
N MET A 80 -6.10 0.11 10.00
CA MET A 80 -7.27 -0.47 9.36
C MET A 80 -6.92 -1.60 8.38
N LEU A 81 -5.85 -1.45 7.60
CA LEU A 81 -5.37 -2.49 6.69
C LEU A 81 -4.84 -3.70 7.45
N ASP A 82 -4.05 -3.47 8.51
CA ASP A 82 -3.52 -4.55 9.34
C ASP A 82 -4.66 -5.33 10.02
N GLU A 83 -5.71 -4.66 10.49
CA GLU A 83 -6.90 -5.32 11.03
C GLU A 83 -7.67 -6.10 9.96
N HIS A 84 -7.83 -5.51 8.77
CA HIS A 84 -8.45 -6.19 7.64
C HIS A 84 -7.67 -7.47 7.26
N TYR A 85 -6.34 -7.41 7.21
CA TYR A 85 -5.50 -8.57 6.92
C TYR A 85 -5.63 -9.67 7.96
N LYS A 86 -5.74 -9.34 9.25
CA LYS A 86 -6.04 -10.34 10.29
C LYS A 86 -7.39 -11.02 10.05
N ILE A 87 -8.43 -10.24 9.72
CA ILE A 87 -9.76 -10.78 9.42
C ILE A 87 -9.70 -11.73 8.21
N VAL A 88 -9.00 -11.33 7.13
CA VAL A 88 -8.85 -12.14 5.93
C VAL A 88 -8.03 -13.40 6.20
N ALA A 89 -6.92 -13.30 6.95
CA ALA A 89 -6.09 -14.44 7.32
C ALA A 89 -6.86 -15.51 8.08
N CYS A 90 -7.75 -15.09 9.00
CA CYS A 90 -8.62 -16.00 9.76
C CYS A 90 -9.80 -16.57 8.95
N LYS A 91 -10.05 -16.07 7.73
CA LYS A 91 -11.14 -16.52 6.85
C LYS A 91 -10.57 -17.20 5.63
N GLU A 92 -10.20 -18.47 5.81
CA GLU A 92 -9.85 -19.33 4.68
C GLU A 92 -10.98 -19.34 3.63
N PRO A 93 -10.65 -19.29 2.32
CA PRO A 93 -11.62 -19.47 1.25
C PRO A 93 -12.33 -20.83 1.37
N ILE A 94 -13.66 -20.83 1.33
CA ILE A 94 -14.43 -22.07 1.28
C ILE A 94 -14.28 -22.68 -0.11
N ILE A 95 -13.84 -23.94 -0.17
CA ILE A 95 -13.79 -24.70 -1.42
C ILE A 95 -15.24 -24.99 -1.85
N LEU A 96 -15.68 -24.36 -2.94
CA LEU A 96 -17.06 -24.51 -3.45
C LEU A 96 -17.25 -25.75 -4.33
N SER A 97 -16.17 -26.29 -4.87
CA SER A 97 -16.20 -27.49 -5.73
C SER A 97 -14.84 -28.18 -5.76
N HIS A 98 -14.84 -29.49 -5.62
CA HIS A 98 -13.65 -30.32 -5.86
C HIS A 98 -13.55 -30.73 -7.33
N ALA A 99 -12.36 -31.11 -7.78
CA ALA A 99 -12.19 -31.72 -9.09
C ALA A 99 -12.98 -33.03 -9.20
N ASN A 100 -13.42 -33.38 -10.42
CA ASN A 100 -14.29 -34.55 -10.66
C ASN A 100 -13.61 -35.89 -10.31
N ASP A 101 -12.29 -35.92 -10.23
CA ASP A 101 -11.45 -37.06 -9.88
C ASP A 101 -10.97 -37.04 -8.43
N CYS A 102 -11.45 -36.12 -7.60
CA CYS A 102 -11.12 -36.05 -6.18
C CYS A 102 -11.66 -37.27 -5.43
N GLN A 103 -10.75 -38.18 -5.05
CA GLN A 103 -11.11 -39.42 -4.37
C GLN A 103 -11.38 -39.24 -2.87
N ASN A 104 -10.85 -38.17 -2.26
CA ASN A 104 -11.03 -37.86 -0.85
C ASN A 104 -11.23 -36.35 -0.63
N PRO A 105 -12.49 -35.87 -0.67
CA PRO A 105 -12.82 -34.46 -0.47
C PRO A 105 -12.34 -33.92 0.88
N THR A 106 -12.39 -34.72 1.94
CA THR A 106 -11.96 -34.32 3.29
C THR A 106 -10.46 -34.06 3.35
N ALA A 107 -9.64 -35.00 2.87
CA ALA A 107 -8.19 -34.81 2.82
C ALA A 107 -7.80 -33.63 1.90
N CYS A 108 -8.50 -33.47 0.78
CA CYS A 108 -8.30 -32.33 -0.12
C CYS A 108 -8.58 -30.99 0.58
N GLN A 109 -9.62 -30.93 1.43
CA GLN A 109 -9.92 -29.72 2.19
C GLN A 109 -8.87 -29.43 3.26
N GLU A 110 -8.36 -30.45 3.96
CA GLU A 110 -7.27 -30.31 4.92
C GLU A 110 -5.96 -29.83 4.25
N ASP A 111 -5.63 -30.36 3.08
CA ASP A 111 -4.47 -29.93 2.29
C ASP A 111 -4.60 -28.47 1.87
N TRP A 112 -5.78 -28.05 1.42
CA TRP A 112 -6.06 -26.66 1.07
C TRP A 112 -5.99 -25.73 2.26
N HIS A 113 -6.48 -26.15 3.43
CA HIS A 113 -6.32 -25.42 4.68
C HIS A 113 -4.84 -25.19 5.00
N ALA A 114 -4.03 -26.24 4.88
CA ALA A 114 -2.59 -26.15 5.08
C ALA A 114 -1.93 -25.22 4.06
N VAL A 115 -2.29 -25.30 2.78
CA VAL A 115 -1.78 -24.40 1.72
C VAL A 115 -2.16 -22.95 1.98
N TRP A 116 -3.43 -22.69 2.32
CA TRP A 116 -3.91 -21.35 2.67
C TRP A 116 -3.12 -20.79 3.85
N TRP A 117 -3.03 -21.56 4.94
CA TRP A 117 -2.38 -21.09 6.16
C TRP A 117 -0.88 -20.88 5.97
N ASN A 118 -0.18 -21.85 5.38
CA ASN A 118 1.27 -21.77 5.16
C ASN A 118 1.65 -20.73 4.09
N GLY A 119 0.77 -20.47 3.13
CA GLY A 119 0.98 -19.46 2.10
C GLY A 119 0.45 -18.09 2.51
N MET A 120 -0.86 -17.91 2.40
CA MET A 120 -1.51 -16.60 2.50
C MET A 120 -1.81 -16.18 3.94
N GLY A 121 -2.30 -17.07 4.79
CA GLY A 121 -2.64 -16.76 6.19
C GLY A 121 -1.42 -16.25 6.96
N HIS A 122 -0.31 -16.97 6.90
CA HIS A 122 0.95 -16.56 7.51
C HIS A 122 1.48 -15.27 6.89
N PHE A 123 1.42 -15.10 5.57
CA PHE A 123 1.87 -13.87 4.92
C PHE A 123 1.05 -12.64 5.32
N LEU A 124 -0.26 -12.76 5.43
CA LEU A 124 -1.13 -11.64 5.83
C LEU A 124 -0.91 -11.24 7.30
N LEU A 125 -0.54 -12.19 8.17
CA LEU A 125 -0.28 -11.93 9.59
C LEU A 125 1.17 -11.48 9.86
N ASN A 126 2.15 -12.06 9.15
CA ASN A 126 3.58 -11.91 9.42
C ASN A 126 4.39 -11.31 8.27
N GLY A 127 3.80 -10.96 7.13
CA GLY A 127 4.50 -10.50 5.91
C GLY A 127 5.34 -9.23 6.06
N ARG A 128 5.26 -8.54 7.21
CA ARG A 128 6.09 -7.40 7.59
C ARG A 128 7.23 -7.73 8.56
N ASN A 129 7.36 -8.99 8.96
CA ASN A 129 8.41 -9.49 9.84
C ASN A 129 8.77 -10.92 9.41
N PRO A 130 9.54 -11.10 8.32
CA PRO A 130 10.22 -12.38 8.13
C PRO A 130 11.20 -12.51 9.31
N LEU A 131 11.17 -13.66 9.96
CA LEU A 131 12.15 -14.03 11.00
C LEU A 131 13.59 -13.75 10.55
#